data_AF-G4TQA3-F1
#
_entry.id   AF-G4TQA3-F1
#
_cell.length_a   1.000
_cell.length_b   1.000
_cell.length_c   1.000
_cell.angle_alpha   90.00
_cell.angle_beta   90.00
_cell.angle_gamma   90.00
#
_symmetry.space_group_name_H-M   'P 1'
#
loop_
_entity.id
_entity.type
_entity.pdbx_description
1 polymer ?
#
loop_
_entity_poly.entity_id
_entity_poly.type
_entity_poly.pdbx_seq_one_letter_code
_entity_poly.pdbx_strand_id
1 'polypeptide(L)'
;MSSTVRRMQQLSAHMSSTANSSAPLNNPAPPTTPEPLVLFREQYASRIYTLNRPKLLNALNHEMVQMLQKQIKAWNESELCSSIIGTGNGHFCAGGDVKSASDSIIGHTLASLP
;
A
#
# COMPACT_ATOMS: atom_id res chain seq x y z
N MET A 1 11.06 9.90 61.91
CA MET A 1 10.17 9.16 60.99
C MET A 1 11.01 8.12 60.25
N SER A 2 10.69 6.83 60.42
CA SER A 2 11.56 5.70 60.12
C SER A 2 11.81 5.47 58.62
N SER A 3 13.07 5.23 58.24
CA SER A 3 13.53 4.98 56.87
C SER A 3 12.89 3.74 56.22
N THR A 4 12.31 2.84 57.03
CA THR A 4 11.53 1.67 56.59
C THR A 4 10.25 2.07 55.87
N VAL A 5 9.59 3.15 56.29
CA VAL A 5 8.31 3.59 55.70
C VAL A 5 8.50 4.14 54.29
N ARG A 6 9.61 4.84 54.03
CA ARG A 6 9.94 5.39 52.70
C ARG A 6 10.26 4.30 51.67
N ARG A 7 10.93 3.22 52.09
CA ARG A 7 11.25 2.09 51.20
C ARG A 7 10.00 1.29 50.79
N MET A 8 9.03 1.11 51.69
CA MET A 8 7.76 0.46 51.35
C MET A 8 6.89 1.28 50.38
N GLN A 9 6.89 2.62 50.47
CA GLN A 9 6.19 3.46 49.49
C GLN A 9 6.78 3.38 48.08
N GLN A 10 8.11 3.22 47.94
CA GLN A 10 8.75 3.08 46.63
C GLN A 10 8.45 1.74 45.95
N LEU A 11 8.20 0.67 46.72
CA LEU A 11 7.78 -0.62 46.15
C LEU A 11 6.30 -0.62 45.71
N SER A 12 5.42 0.17 46.31
CA SER A 12 4.02 0.29 45.82
C SER A 12 3.94 0.96 44.43
N ALA A 13 4.87 1.88 44.15
CA ALA A 13 4.91 2.61 42.88
C ALA A 13 5.29 1.73 41.66
N HIS A 14 5.97 0.59 41.86
CA HIS A 14 6.37 -0.30 40.75
C HIS A 14 5.43 -1.49 40.50
N MET A 15 4.46 -1.75 41.38
CA MET A 15 3.46 -2.82 41.21
C MET A 15 2.08 -2.32 40.73
N SER A 16 1.99 -1.05 40.32
CA SER A 16 0.74 -0.44 39.83
C SER A 16 0.66 -0.26 38.30
N SER A 17 1.58 -0.84 37.53
CA SER A 17 1.60 -0.69 36.05
C SER A 17 0.88 -1.80 35.27
N THR A 18 0.10 -2.66 35.94
CA THR A 18 -0.88 -3.54 35.27
C THR A 18 -2.27 -3.35 35.87
N ALA A 19 -2.78 -2.13 35.75
CA ALA A 19 -4.20 -1.84 35.86
C ALA A 19 -4.69 -1.35 34.49
N ASN A 20 -5.26 -2.28 33.73
CA ASN A 20 -6.36 -2.07 32.80
C ASN A 20 -6.34 -0.74 32.01
N SER A 21 -5.51 -0.65 30.96
CA SER A 21 -5.84 0.22 29.82
C SER A 21 -6.95 -0.45 29.01
N SER A 22 -8.16 -0.47 29.57
CA SER A 22 -9.39 -0.65 28.82
C SER A 22 -9.82 0.72 28.28
N ALA A 23 -8.98 1.31 27.44
CA ALA A 23 -9.46 2.17 26.38
C ALA A 23 -9.53 1.25 25.15
N PRO A 24 -10.64 1.19 24.40
CA PRO A 24 -10.51 0.71 23.03
C PRO A 24 -9.44 1.61 22.42
N LEU A 25 -8.38 1.02 21.86
CA LEU A 25 -7.53 1.74 20.91
C LEU A 25 -8.41 2.06 19.71
N ASN A 26 -9.29 3.05 19.88
CA ASN A 26 -9.81 3.89 18.82
C ASN A 26 -8.68 4.86 18.44
N ASN A 27 -7.49 4.32 18.20
CA ASN A 27 -6.65 4.92 17.20
C ASN A 27 -7.43 4.63 15.92
N PRO A 28 -7.87 5.64 15.16
CA PRO A 28 -8.25 5.39 13.79
C PRO A 28 -7.10 4.58 13.21
N ALA A 29 -7.39 3.38 12.69
CA ALA A 29 -6.41 2.70 11.85
C ALA A 29 -5.84 3.77 10.92
N PRO A 30 -4.50 3.88 10.76
CA PRO A 30 -3.92 4.87 9.86
C PRO A 30 -4.74 4.81 8.59
N PRO A 31 -5.21 5.97 8.05
CA PRO A 31 -6.18 5.98 6.97
C PRO A 31 -5.72 4.94 5.97
N THR A 32 -6.51 3.88 5.79
CA THR A 32 -6.16 2.76 4.91
C THR A 32 -6.34 3.28 3.50
N THR A 33 -5.47 4.22 3.12
CA THR A 33 -5.26 4.62 1.75
C THR A 33 -4.85 3.33 1.07
N PRO A 34 -5.65 2.85 0.09
CA PRO A 34 -5.28 1.65 -0.63
C PRO A 34 -3.87 1.84 -1.18
N GLU A 35 -3.00 0.89 -0.90
CA GLU A 35 -1.64 0.87 -1.42
C GLU A 35 -1.68 1.02 -2.95
N PRO A 36 -0.75 1.79 -3.56
CA PRO A 36 -0.78 2.01 -5.00
C PRO A 36 -0.66 0.69 -5.75
N LEU A 37 -1.42 0.52 -6.84
CA LEU A 37 -1.36 -0.69 -7.67
C LEU A 37 -0.04 -0.83 -8.43
N VAL A 38 0.63 0.29 -8.68
CA VAL A 38 1.96 0.35 -9.31
C VAL A 38 2.82 1.31 -8.51
N LEU A 39 3.99 0.85 -8.08
CA LEU A 39 4.99 1.66 -7.39
C LEU A 39 6.04 2.11 -8.41
N PHE A 40 6.51 3.35 -8.29
CA PHE A 40 7.54 3.91 -9.17
C PHE A 40 8.77 4.30 -8.36
N ARG A 41 9.96 4.01 -8.88
CA ARG A 41 11.24 4.34 -8.26
C ARG A 41 12.23 4.78 -9.33
N GLU A 42 13.02 5.79 -9.01
CA GLU A 42 14.12 6.25 -9.86
C GLU A 42 15.46 5.83 -9.24
N GLN A 43 16.36 5.30 -10.07
CA GLN A 43 17.70 4.90 -9.65
C GLN A 43 18.69 5.31 -10.73
N TYR A 44 19.41 6.41 -10.51
CA TYR A 44 20.29 7.01 -11.52
C TYR A 44 19.54 7.22 -12.85
N ALA A 45 20.05 6.65 -13.95
CA ALA A 45 19.41 6.68 -15.26
C ALA A 45 18.33 5.59 -15.45
N SER A 46 18.09 4.75 -14.45
CA SER A 46 17.05 3.71 -14.49
C SER A 46 15.74 4.20 -13.89
N ARG A 47 14.64 3.79 -14.51
CA ARG A 47 13.26 4.00 -14.03
C ARG A 47 12.61 2.66 -13.78
N ILE A 48 12.23 2.41 -12.53
CA ILE A 48 11.75 1.11 -12.09
C ILE A 48 10.27 1.25 -11.75
N TYR A 49 9.45 0.35 -12.29
CA TYR A 49 8.07 0.17 -11.83
C TYR A 49 7.90 -1.20 -11.19
N THR A 50 7.09 -1.28 -10.14
CA THR A 50 6.75 -2.53 -9.44
C THR A 50 5.25 -2.72 -9.42
N LEU A 51 4.77 -3.82 -10.01
CA LEU A 51 3.37 -4.22 -9.92
C LEU A 51 3.07 -4.69 -8.49
N ASN A 52 2.08 -4.07 -7.86
CA ASN A 52 1.75 -4.23 -6.44
C ASN A 52 0.29 -4.68 -6.25
N ARG A 53 -0.06 -5.78 -6.93
CA ARG A 53 -1.35 -6.46 -6.81
C ARG A 53 -1.14 -7.97 -6.58
N PRO A 54 -0.37 -8.36 -5.55
CA PRO A 54 0.07 -9.76 -5.37
C PRO A 54 -1.10 -10.73 -5.15
N LYS A 55 -2.21 -10.27 -4.56
CA LYS A 55 -3.42 -11.08 -4.33
C LYS A 55 -4.04 -11.62 -5.63
N LEU A 56 -3.78 -10.97 -6.75
CA LEU A 56 -4.25 -11.38 -8.08
C LEU A 56 -3.08 -11.64 -9.03
N LEU A 57 -1.95 -12.10 -8.47
CA LEU A 57 -0.73 -12.46 -9.20
C LEU A 57 -0.23 -11.36 -10.14
N ASN A 58 -0.47 -10.10 -9.76
CA ASN A 58 -0.16 -8.92 -10.57
C ASN A 58 -0.82 -8.93 -11.96
N ALA A 59 -2.03 -9.50 -12.10
CA ALA A 59 -2.84 -9.37 -13.30
C ALA A 59 -3.18 -7.89 -13.58
N LEU A 60 -2.92 -7.46 -14.82
CA LEU A 60 -3.06 -6.07 -15.27
C LEU A 60 -4.52 -5.70 -15.45
N ASN A 61 -5.00 -4.72 -14.67
CA ASN A 61 -6.29 -4.08 -14.88
C ASN A 61 -6.13 -2.72 -15.60
N HIS A 62 -7.26 -2.08 -15.93
CA HIS A 62 -7.25 -0.83 -16.68
C HIS A 62 -6.52 0.31 -15.95
N GLU A 63 -6.73 0.43 -14.64
CA GLU A 63 -6.08 1.46 -13.81
C GLU A 63 -4.56 1.35 -13.83
N MET A 64 -4.01 0.15 -13.66
CA MET A 64 -2.57 -0.10 -13.75
C MET A 64 -2.01 0.27 -15.12
N VAL A 65 -2.72 -0.08 -16.20
CA VAL A 65 -2.32 0.26 -17.57
C VAL A 65 -2.30 1.77 -17.77
N GLN A 66 -3.31 2.51 -17.28
CA GLN A 66 -3.34 3.97 -17.35
C GLN A 66 -2.19 4.62 -16.57
N MET A 67 -1.91 4.13 -15.35
CA MET A 67 -0.78 4.61 -14.54
C MET A 67 0.56 4.40 -15.26
N LEU A 68 0.78 3.19 -15.80
CA LEU A 68 1.98 2.86 -16.57
C LEU A 68 2.10 3.70 -17.83
N GLN A 69 1.02 3.87 -18.60
CA GLN A 69 1.02 4.66 -19.82
C GLN A 69 1.41 6.11 -19.55
N LYS A 70 0.81 6.73 -18.52
CA LYS A 70 1.13 8.11 -18.12
C LYS A 70 2.60 8.24 -17.70
N GLN A 71 3.08 7.31 -16.88
CA GLN A 71 4.43 7.37 -16.35
C GLN A 71 5.50 7.10 -17.42
N ILE A 72 5.29 6.09 -18.27
CA ILE A 72 6.20 5.76 -19.37
C ILE A 72 6.27 6.91 -20.37
N LYS A 73 5.14 7.56 -20.67
CA LYS A 73 5.15 8.77 -21.52
C LYS A 73 6.01 9.88 -20.92
N ALA A 74 5.87 10.15 -19.62
CA ALA A 74 6.69 11.14 -18.93
C ALA A 74 8.19 10.77 -18.95
N TRP A 75 8.52 9.48 -18.79
CA TRP A 75 9.91 9.02 -18.90
C TRP A 75 10.47 9.09 -20.30
N ASN A 76 9.66 8.88 -21.33
CA ASN A 76 10.06 9.02 -22.73
C ASN A 76 10.44 10.46 -23.09
N GLU A 77 9.86 11.45 -22.41
CA GLU A 77 10.17 12.87 -22.60
C GLU A 77 11.39 13.32 -21.75
N SER A 78 11.95 12.44 -20.91
CA SER A 78 13.05 12.77 -19.99
C SER A 78 14.42 12.35 -20.52
N GLU A 79 15.34 13.30 -20.66
CA GLU A 79 16.74 13.04 -21.02
C GLU A 79 17.51 12.24 -19.95
N LEU A 80 16.96 12.13 -18.73
CA LEU A 80 17.58 11.41 -17.61
C LEU A 80 17.20 9.93 -17.57
N CYS A 81 16.27 9.47 -18.42
CA CYS A 81 15.84 8.09 -18.48
C CYS A 81 16.58 7.33 -19.57
N SER A 82 17.53 6.46 -19.19
CA SER A 82 18.25 5.58 -20.11
C SER A 82 17.63 4.19 -20.20
N SER A 83 16.97 3.71 -19.14
CA SER A 83 16.40 2.35 -19.11
C SER A 83 15.16 2.28 -18.21
N ILE A 84 14.17 1.48 -18.62
CA ILE A 84 12.96 1.22 -17.86
C ILE A 84 12.95 -0.25 -17.44
N ILE A 85 12.77 -0.52 -16.15
CA ILE A 85 12.81 -1.86 -15.56
C ILE A 85 11.45 -2.17 -14.93
N GLY A 86 10.81 -3.23 -15.39
CA GLY A 86 9.58 -3.76 -14.81
C GLY A 86 9.85 -4.84 -13.78
N THR A 87 9.20 -4.74 -12.62
CA THR A 87 9.28 -5.74 -11.55
C THR A 87 7.87 -6.03 -10.99
N GLY A 88 7.74 -7.07 -10.18
CA GLY A 88 6.51 -7.36 -9.45
C GLY A 88 6.83 -7.88 -8.05
N ASN A 89 5.96 -7.57 -7.09
CA ASN A 89 6.11 -8.08 -5.73
C ASN A 89 5.73 -9.58 -5.70
N GLY A 90 6.72 -10.47 -5.62
CA GLY A 90 6.56 -11.92 -5.75
C GLY A 90 6.63 -12.37 -7.21
N HIS A 91 5.48 -12.41 -7.89
CA HIS A 91 5.40 -12.73 -9.32
C HIS A 91 5.53 -11.46 -10.17
N PHE A 92 6.02 -11.55 -11.40
CA PHE A 92 6.04 -10.38 -12.28
C PHE A 92 4.61 -9.99 -12.69
N CYS A 93 3.96 -10.79 -13.54
CA CYS A 93 2.62 -10.53 -14.07
C CYS A 93 1.97 -11.85 -14.55
N ALA A 94 0.68 -12.04 -14.26
CA ALA A 94 -0.12 -13.18 -14.72
C ALA A 94 -0.92 -12.92 -16.00
N GLY A 95 -0.67 -11.81 -16.70
CA GLY A 95 -1.40 -11.38 -17.90
C GLY A 95 -2.45 -10.31 -17.61
N GLY A 96 -3.47 -10.22 -18.47
CA GLY A 96 -4.57 -9.25 -18.32
C GLY A 96 -5.67 -9.74 -17.39
N ASP A 97 -6.26 -8.84 -16.60
CA ASP A 97 -7.41 -9.10 -15.74
C ASP A 97 -8.73 -9.04 -16.55
N VAL A 98 -9.07 -10.16 -17.19
CA VAL A 98 -10.28 -10.32 -18.00
C VAL A 98 -11.56 -10.19 -17.17
N LYS A 99 -11.51 -10.57 -15.88
CA LYS A 99 -12.67 -10.46 -14.98
C LYS A 99 -13.03 -8.99 -14.76
N SER A 100 -12.06 -8.17 -14.36
CA SER A 100 -12.26 -6.73 -14.19
C SER A 100 -12.72 -6.06 -15.50
N ALA A 101 -12.19 -6.51 -16.65
CA ALA A 101 -12.60 -6.01 -17.95
C ALA A 101 -14.08 -6.34 -18.26
N SER A 102 -14.51 -7.57 -17.99
CA SER A 102 -15.90 -8.02 -18.19
C SER A 102 -16.87 -7.26 -17.28
N ASP A 103 -16.52 -7.12 -15.99
CA ASP A 103 -17.33 -6.38 -15.02
C ASP A 103 -17.51 -4.90 -15.45
N SER A 104 -16.46 -4.29 -16.01
CA SER A 104 -16.50 -2.92 -16.54
C SER A 104 -17.42 -2.80 -17.76
N ILE A 105 -17.41 -3.77 -18.67
CA ILE A 105 -18.28 -3.80 -19.87
C ILE A 105 -19.75 -3.96 -19.46
N ILE A 106 -20.03 -4.88 -18.53
CA ILE A 106 -21.39 -5.11 -18.02
C ILE A 106 -21.89 -3.86 -17.30
N GLY A 107 -21.06 -3.25 -16.43
CA GLY A 107 -21.41 -2.01 -15.75
C GLY A 107 -21.73 -0.87 -16.73
N HIS A 108 -20.96 -0.73 -17.80
CA HIS A 108 -21.23 0.27 -18.84
C HIS A 108 -22.55 -0.01 -19.58
N THR A 109 -22.83 -1.27 -19.89
CA THR A 109 -24.06 -1.69 -20.57
C THR A 109 -25.29 -1.44 -19.68
N LEU A 110 -25.21 -1.77 -18.40
CA LEU A 110 -26.30 -1.54 -17.44
C LEU A 110 -26.54 -0.04 -17.17
N ALA A 111 -25.49 0.78 -17.16
CA ALA A 111 -25.62 2.23 -17.04
C ALA A 111 -26.20 2.91 -18.29
N SER A 112 -26.20 2.22 -19.43
CA SER A 112 -26.76 2.70 -20.70
C SER A 112 -28.21 2.24 -20.96
N LEU A 113 -28.80 1.45 -20.05
CA LEU A 113 -30.21 1.09 -20.11
C LEU A 113 -31.07 2.28 -19.62
N PRO A 114 -32.14 2.64 -20.35
CA PRO A 114 -33.03 3.73 -19.98
C PRO A 114 -33.84 3.46 -18.71
#